data_AF-A0A376B619-F1
#
_entry.id   AF-A0A376B619-F1
#
_cell.length_a   1.000
_cell.length_b   1.000
_cell.length_c   1.000
_cell.angle_alpha   90.00
_cell.angle_beta   90.00
_cell.angle_gamma   90.00
#
_symmetry.space_group_name_H-M   'P 1'
#
loop_
_entity.id
_entity.type
_entity.pdbx_description
1 polymer ?
#
loop_
_entity_poly.entity_id
_entity_poly.type
_entity_poly.pdbx_seq_one_letter_code
_entity_poly.pdbx_strand_id
1 'polypeptide(L)'
;MSFLSKTLVIISILQLIHSGYSTYEFNQVIKQLNLKKTLTISTSASNYNTFASSLPMDIQYEALFALFLFTIGIFFSFETVSYIPLSSKKVVQTAEYLQPIDMNRASILDNLQEIDPYGGINNTPMLTDLLQKRREYREWAKKNGLGDDISDDKDQVVKIVNGTSDSKQFDKALDVATKAVTERDNIKNNSTKTKRGNKK
;
A
#
# COMPACT_ATOMS: atom_id res chain seq x y z
N MET A 1 -11.90 6.35 -1.48
CA MET A 1 -13.02 6.73 -0.58
C MET A 1 -12.89 8.19 -0.22
N SER A 2 -13.86 8.98 -0.69
CA SER A 2 -13.87 10.42 -0.53
C SER A 2 -13.86 10.77 0.96
N PHE A 3 -13.15 11.83 1.32
CA PHE A 3 -13.13 12.34 2.69
C PHE A 3 -14.55 12.55 3.24
N LEU A 4 -15.46 13.03 2.38
CA LEU A 4 -16.86 13.26 2.72
C LEU A 4 -17.62 11.97 3.04
N SER A 5 -17.37 10.89 2.31
CA SER A 5 -17.99 9.59 2.60
C SER A 5 -17.54 9.07 3.97
N LYS A 6 -16.24 9.19 4.27
CA LYS A 6 -15.70 8.75 5.56
C LYS A 6 -16.30 9.54 6.73
N THR A 7 -16.43 10.86 6.61
CA THR A 7 -17.03 11.67 7.68
C THR A 7 -18.50 11.34 7.89
N LEU A 8 -19.29 11.19 6.81
CA LEU A 8 -20.69 10.78 6.89
C LEU A 8 -20.85 9.42 7.57
N VAL A 9 -20.02 8.43 7.21
CA VAL A 9 -20.05 7.11 7.83
C VAL A 9 -19.71 7.19 9.32
N ILE A 10 -18.66 7.93 9.71
CA ILE A 10 -18.30 8.10 11.13
C ILE A 10 -19.44 8.76 11.93
N ILE A 11 -20.02 9.84 11.41
CA ILE A 11 -21.13 10.55 12.06
C ILE A 11 -22.33 9.61 12.21
N SER A 12 -22.67 8.87 11.15
CA SER A 12 -23.79 7.94 11.19
C SER A 12 -23.60 6.81 12.20
N ILE A 13 -22.38 6.26 12.33
CA ILE A 13 -22.06 5.24 13.34
C ILE A 13 -22.19 5.83 14.74
N LEU A 14 -21.67 7.04 14.97
CA LEU A 14 -21.77 7.69 16.27
C LEU A 14 -23.23 7.96 16.67
N GLN A 15 -24.07 8.38 15.72
CA GLN A 15 -25.49 8.61 15.95
C GLN A 15 -26.26 7.30 16.18
N LEU A 16 -25.88 6.22 15.50
CA LEU A 16 -26.48 4.89 15.69
C LEU A 16 -26.13 4.32 17.08
N ILE A 17 -24.90 4.55 17.55
CA ILE A 17 -24.49 4.23 18.92
C ILE A 17 -25.27 5.07 19.94
N HIS A 18 -25.43 6.38 19.69
CA HIS A 18 -26.18 7.28 20.56
C HIS A 18 -27.65 6.83 20.70
N SER A 19 -28.34 6.61 19.59
CA SER A 19 -29.72 6.11 19.58
C SER A 19 -29.83 4.71 20.20
N GLY A 20 -28.83 3.85 19.99
CA GLY A 20 -28.74 2.53 20.63
C GLY A 20 -28.62 2.63 22.15
N TYR A 21 -27.83 3.58 22.66
CA TYR A 21 -27.70 3.85 24.09
C TYR A 21 -29.01 4.40 24.68
N SER A 22 -29.66 5.36 24.02
CA SER A 22 -30.96 5.89 24.46
C SER A 22 -32.05 4.80 24.49
N THR A 23 -32.05 3.90 23.50
CA THR A 23 -32.94 2.74 23.47
C THR A 23 -32.66 1.79 24.64
N TYR A 24 -31.39 1.56 24.96
CA TYR A 24 -30.99 0.72 26.09
C TYR A 24 -31.49 1.29 27.43
N GLU A 25 -31.26 2.58 27.68
CA GLU A 25 -31.73 3.25 28.90
C GLU A 25 -33.25 3.23 29.02
N PHE A 26 -33.96 3.57 27.93
CA PHE A 26 -35.42 3.52 27.89
C PHE A 26 -35.95 2.14 28.24
N ASN A 27 -35.40 1.09 27.63
CA ASN A 27 -35.79 -0.28 27.91
C ASN A 27 -35.49 -0.69 29.35
N GLN A 28 -34.39 -0.21 29.93
CA GLN A 28 -34.05 -0.50 31.32
C GLN A 28 -35.04 0.18 32.29
N VAL A 29 -35.41 1.43 32.04
CA VAL A 29 -36.40 2.18 32.84
C VAL A 29 -37.79 1.54 32.73
N ILE A 30 -38.25 1.21 31.52
CA ILE A 30 -39.56 0.56 31.32
C ILE A 30 -39.60 -0.79 32.03
N LYS A 31 -38.53 -1.60 31.97
CA LYS A 31 -38.44 -2.86 32.71
C LYS A 31 -38.58 -2.63 34.22
N GLN A 32 -37.88 -1.65 34.79
CA GLN A 32 -37.96 -1.34 36.22
C GLN A 32 -39.36 -0.85 36.64
N LEU A 33 -40.00 -0.01 35.82
CA LEU A 33 -41.35 0.49 36.08
C LEU A 33 -42.39 -0.64 36.02
N ASN A 34 -42.31 -1.53 35.03
CA ASN A 34 -43.19 -2.68 34.92
C ASN A 34 -43.02 -3.65 36.10
N LEU A 35 -41.80 -3.87 36.59
CA LEU A 35 -41.55 -4.69 37.78
C LEU A 35 -42.13 -4.06 39.05
N LYS A 36 -41.92 -2.75 39.29
CA LYS A 36 -42.49 -2.03 40.45
C LYS A 36 -44.02 -1.98 40.41
N LYS A 37 -44.60 -1.78 39.22
CA LYS A 37 -46.05 -1.80 38.98
C LYS A 37 -46.63 -3.19 39.27
N THR A 38 -45.95 -4.27 38.86
CA THR A 38 -46.39 -5.65 39.15
C THR A 38 -46.33 -5.95 40.65
N LEU A 39 -45.33 -5.42 41.38
CA LEU A 39 -45.19 -5.59 42.83
C LEU A 39 -46.28 -4.84 43.64
N THR A 40 -46.85 -3.77 43.09
CA THR A 40 -47.91 -2.96 43.74
C THR A 40 -49.33 -3.33 43.27
N ILE A 41 -49.47 -4.00 42.12
CA ILE A 41 -50.76 -4.45 41.56
C ILE A 41 -51.16 -5.85 42.05
N SER A 42 -50.27 -6.62 42.69
CA SER A 42 -50.63 -7.85 43.40
C SER A 42 -51.67 -7.66 44.53
N THR A 43 -52.03 -6.42 44.89
CA THR A 43 -53.13 -6.06 45.79
C THR A 43 -54.38 -5.47 45.12
N SER A 44 -54.39 -5.22 43.79
CA SER A 44 -55.60 -4.75 43.10
C SER A 44 -55.56 -5.06 41.61
N ALA A 45 -56.26 -6.14 41.25
CA ALA A 45 -56.55 -6.53 39.89
C ALA A 45 -57.21 -5.37 39.11
N SER A 46 -56.49 -4.76 38.18
CA SER A 46 -57.14 -3.99 37.12
C SER A 46 -56.32 -4.01 35.82
N ASN A 47 -57.06 -4.33 34.75
CA ASN A 47 -56.64 -4.58 33.39
C ASN A 47 -56.08 -3.33 32.68
N TYR A 48 -54.89 -2.86 33.05
CA TYR A 48 -54.16 -1.84 32.28
C TYR A 48 -52.88 -2.42 31.66
N ASN A 49 -53.07 -3.46 30.84
CA ASN A 49 -52.15 -3.86 29.79
C ASN A 49 -52.55 -3.09 28.53
N THR A 50 -51.92 -1.94 28.23
CA THR A 50 -51.96 -1.31 26.87
C THR A 50 -51.33 0.07 26.74
N PHE A 51 -50.85 0.73 27.80
CA PHE A 51 -50.00 1.91 27.60
C PHE A 51 -48.56 1.50 27.24
N ALA A 52 -48.42 1.17 25.95
CA ALA A 52 -47.29 1.53 25.10
C ALA A 52 -45.90 1.19 25.64
N SER A 53 -45.53 -0.08 25.55
CA SER A 53 -44.12 -0.52 25.42
C SER A 53 -43.52 -0.14 24.06
N SER A 54 -43.98 0.96 23.46
CA SER A 54 -43.54 1.49 22.17
C SER A 54 -42.42 2.48 22.44
N LEU A 55 -41.36 2.40 21.64
CA LEU A 55 -40.22 3.30 21.73
C LEU A 55 -40.68 4.74 21.42
N PRO A 56 -40.21 5.78 22.13
CA PRO A 56 -40.51 7.16 21.78
C PRO A 56 -40.19 7.43 20.30
N MET A 57 -41.06 8.16 19.61
CA MET A 57 -40.89 8.45 18.18
C MET A 57 -39.57 9.18 17.87
N ASP A 58 -39.08 9.98 18.82
CA ASP A 58 -37.81 10.70 18.69
C ASP A 58 -36.61 9.73 18.47
N ILE A 59 -36.48 8.72 19.33
CA ILE A 59 -35.42 7.70 19.22
C ILE A 59 -35.57 6.89 17.91
N GLN A 60 -36.81 6.63 17.49
CA GLN A 60 -37.08 5.95 16.21
C GLN A 60 -36.59 6.78 15.02
N TYR A 61 -36.89 8.08 15.00
CA TYR A 61 -36.44 8.98 13.92
C TYR A 61 -34.94 9.19 13.93
N GLU A 62 -34.31 9.25 15.11
CA GLU A 62 -32.84 9.34 15.22
C GLU A 62 -32.17 8.10 14.60
N ALA A 63 -32.66 6.90 14.92
CA ALA A 63 -32.14 5.65 14.35
C ALA A 63 -32.36 5.60 12.82
N LEU A 64 -33.54 6.00 12.34
CA LEU A 64 -33.87 6.01 10.92
C LEU A 64 -32.99 7.02 10.16
N PHE A 65 -32.76 8.20 10.74
CA PHE A 65 -31.89 9.21 10.16
C PHE A 65 -30.42 8.76 10.15
N ALA A 66 -29.94 8.12 11.21
CA ALA A 66 -28.60 7.53 11.25
C ALA A 66 -28.43 6.45 10.17
N LEU A 67 -29.42 5.57 10.01
CA LEU A 67 -29.43 4.55 8.96
C LEU A 67 -29.41 5.18 7.57
N PHE A 68 -30.24 6.20 7.34
CA PHE A 68 -30.29 6.92 6.08
C PHE A 68 -28.93 7.55 5.73
N LEU A 69 -28.31 8.28 6.67
CA LEU A 69 -26.98 8.85 6.50
C LEU A 69 -25.92 7.77 6.25
N PHE A 70 -26.00 6.64 6.94
CA PHE A 70 -25.08 5.51 6.74
C PHE A 70 -25.20 4.96 5.31
N THR A 71 -26.42 4.74 4.82
CA THR A 71 -26.64 4.25 3.45
C THR A 71 -26.10 5.22 2.40
N ILE A 72 -26.36 6.53 2.53
CA ILE A 72 -25.82 7.56 1.63
C ILE A 72 -24.30 7.60 1.72
N GLY A 73 -23.74 7.51 2.92
CA GLY A 73 -22.30 7.48 3.14
C GLY A 73 -21.63 6.32 2.42
N ILE A 74 -22.26 5.14 2.41
CA ILE A 74 -21.81 3.97 1.65
C ILE A 74 -21.91 4.23 0.14
N PHE A 75 -23.01 4.80 -0.36
CA PHE A 75 -23.11 5.10 -1.80
C PHE A 75 -22.04 6.09 -2.26
N PHE A 76 -21.73 7.11 -1.46
CA PHE A 76 -20.65 8.06 -1.73
C PHE A 76 -19.25 7.48 -1.53
N SER A 77 -19.16 6.29 -0.95
CA SER A 77 -17.90 5.58 -0.79
C SER A 77 -17.39 5.02 -2.12
N PHE A 78 -18.29 4.77 -3.07
CA PHE A 78 -17.92 4.28 -4.40
C PHE A 78 -17.39 5.43 -5.24
N GLU A 79 -16.10 5.37 -5.55
CA GLU A 79 -15.46 6.29 -6.47
C GLU A 79 -15.47 5.70 -7.88
N THR A 80 -15.49 6.58 -8.88
CA THR A 80 -15.31 6.18 -10.28
C THR A 80 -13.94 5.56 -10.46
N VAL A 81 -13.85 4.52 -11.27
CA VAL A 81 -12.58 3.86 -11.60
C VAL A 81 -11.70 4.87 -12.33
N SER A 82 -10.50 5.09 -11.80
CA SER A 82 -9.49 5.96 -12.40
C SER A 82 -8.14 5.28 -12.33
N TYR A 83 -7.32 5.43 -13.36
CA TYR A 83 -6.00 4.81 -13.42
C TYR A 83 -4.97 5.77 -13.99
N ILE A 84 -3.71 5.42 -13.76
CA ILE A 84 -2.53 6.14 -14.24
C ILE A 84 -1.79 5.18 -15.17
N PRO A 85 -1.67 5.50 -16.47
CA PRO A 85 -0.96 4.63 -17.42
C PRO A 85 0.53 4.58 -17.10
N LEU A 86 1.21 3.50 -17.51
CA LEU A 86 2.64 3.30 -17.21
C LEU A 86 3.53 4.36 -17.87
N SER A 87 3.22 4.77 -19.10
CA SER A 87 4.02 5.73 -19.88
C SER A 87 3.77 7.19 -19.48
N SER A 88 2.61 7.52 -18.92
CA SER A 88 2.19 8.91 -18.69
C SER A 88 1.74 9.19 -17.26
N LYS A 89 2.03 10.39 -16.77
CA LYS A 89 1.59 10.86 -15.44
C LYS A 89 0.15 11.38 -15.42
N LYS A 90 -0.55 11.36 -16.56
CA LYS A 90 -1.91 11.89 -16.67
C LYS A 90 -2.91 10.84 -16.17
N VAL A 91 -3.72 11.21 -15.18
CA VAL A 91 -4.83 10.37 -14.70
C VAL A 91 -5.90 10.28 -15.79
N VAL A 92 -6.28 9.06 -16.13
CA VAL A 92 -7.42 8.78 -17.01
C VAL A 92 -8.57 8.33 -16.12
N GLN A 93 -9.70 9.03 -16.23
CA GLN A 93 -10.91 8.71 -15.48
C GLN A 93 -11.88 7.98 -16.40
N THR A 94 -12.39 6.84 -15.94
CA THR A 94 -13.53 6.17 -16.56
C THR A 94 -14.80 6.58 -15.84
N ALA A 95 -15.89 6.83 -16.56
CA ALA A 95 -17.18 7.21 -15.97
C ALA A 95 -17.92 6.04 -15.30
N GLU A 96 -17.23 4.92 -15.08
CA GLU A 96 -17.79 3.69 -14.52
C GLU A 96 -17.37 3.54 -13.06
N TYR A 97 -18.28 3.09 -12.19
CA TYR A 97 -18.01 2.83 -10.77
C TYR A 97 -17.47 1.43 -10.49
N LEU A 98 -17.77 0.49 -11.39
CA LEU A 98 -17.45 -0.93 -11.26
C LEU A 98 -16.59 -1.36 -12.44
N GLN A 99 -15.77 -2.39 -12.24
CA GLN A 99 -15.01 -2.97 -13.33
C GLN A 99 -15.96 -3.76 -14.26
N PRO A 100 -15.79 -3.63 -15.59
CA PRO A 100 -16.61 -4.39 -16.52
C PRO A 100 -16.29 -5.88 -16.45
N ILE A 101 -17.33 -6.72 -16.48
CA ILE A 101 -17.22 -8.19 -16.45
C ILE A 101 -16.96 -8.75 -17.87
N ASP A 102 -17.42 -8.05 -18.90
CA ASP A 102 -17.21 -8.45 -20.28
C ASP A 102 -15.73 -8.35 -20.65
N MET A 103 -15.14 -9.47 -21.06
CA MET A 103 -13.71 -9.59 -21.39
C MET A 103 -13.28 -8.56 -22.42
N ASN A 104 -14.12 -8.28 -23.43
CA ASN A 104 -13.80 -7.30 -24.45
C ASN A 104 -13.63 -5.89 -23.87
N ARG A 105 -14.47 -5.51 -22.91
CA ARG A 105 -14.39 -4.20 -22.23
C ARG A 105 -13.28 -4.17 -21.18
N ALA A 106 -13.09 -5.26 -20.43
CA ALA A 106 -12.00 -5.38 -19.47
C ALA A 106 -10.64 -5.23 -20.15
N SER A 107 -10.42 -5.90 -21.29
CA SER A 107 -9.17 -5.79 -22.04
C SER A 107 -8.92 -4.38 -22.61
N ILE A 108 -9.97 -3.61 -22.92
CA ILE A 108 -9.81 -2.19 -23.30
C ILE A 108 -9.22 -1.39 -22.13
N LEU A 109 -9.66 -1.65 -20.90
CA LEU A 109 -9.15 -0.99 -19.71
C LEU A 109 -7.69 -1.36 -19.43
N ASP A 110 -7.31 -2.62 -19.62
CA ASP A 110 -5.92 -3.09 -19.48
C ASP A 110 -5.01 -2.43 -20.53
N ASN A 111 -5.46 -2.37 -21.79
CA ASN A 111 -4.75 -1.70 -22.87
C ASN A 111 -4.59 -0.20 -22.60
N LEU A 112 -5.60 0.44 -22.02
CA LEU A 112 -5.57 1.87 -21.70
C LEU A 112 -4.68 2.18 -20.48
N GLN A 113 -4.44 1.20 -19.61
CA GLN A 113 -3.41 1.25 -18.57
C GLN A 113 -2.02 0.91 -19.10
N GLU A 114 -1.90 0.45 -20.34
CA GLU A 114 -0.68 -0.08 -20.95
C GLU A 114 -0.11 -1.28 -20.16
N ILE A 115 -1.00 -2.07 -19.56
CA ILE A 115 -0.64 -3.28 -18.84
C ILE A 115 -0.93 -4.47 -19.73
N ASP A 116 0.06 -5.35 -19.85
CA ASP A 116 -0.14 -6.66 -20.45
C ASP A 116 -0.56 -7.66 -19.36
N PRO A 117 -1.81 -8.18 -19.38
CA PRO A 117 -2.25 -9.18 -18.41
C PRO A 117 -1.42 -10.47 -18.46
N TYR A 118 -0.77 -10.75 -19.59
CA TYR A 118 0.14 -11.88 -19.78
C TYR A 118 1.61 -11.50 -19.65
N GLY A 119 1.91 -10.34 -19.07
CA GLY A 119 3.28 -9.82 -18.96
C GLY A 119 4.26 -10.77 -18.25
N GLY A 120 3.79 -11.66 -17.39
CA GLY A 120 4.62 -12.71 -16.78
C GLY A 120 5.17 -13.72 -17.78
N ILE A 121 4.43 -13.98 -18.86
CA ILE A 121 4.82 -14.87 -19.95
C ILE A 121 5.53 -14.07 -21.05
N ASN A 122 4.95 -12.94 -21.47
CA ASN A 122 5.46 -12.16 -22.61
C ASN A 122 6.79 -11.45 -22.31
N ASN A 123 6.98 -10.92 -21.10
CA ASN A 123 8.22 -10.23 -20.75
C ASN A 123 9.30 -11.18 -20.24
N THR A 124 8.98 -12.46 -19.96
CA THR A 124 9.93 -13.49 -19.48
C THR A 124 10.93 -12.97 -18.44
N PRO A 125 10.48 -12.42 -17.29
CA PRO A 125 11.38 -11.76 -16.33
C PRO A 125 12.49 -12.71 -15.81
N MET A 126 12.24 -14.03 -15.84
CA MET A 126 13.19 -15.05 -15.41
C MET A 126 14.34 -15.28 -16.39
N LEU A 127 14.19 -14.92 -17.67
CA LEU A 127 15.19 -15.13 -18.72
C LEU A 127 15.90 -13.83 -19.12
N THR A 128 15.70 -12.76 -18.37
CA THR A 128 16.31 -11.47 -18.69
C THR A 128 17.82 -11.50 -18.42
N ASP A 129 18.64 -11.17 -19.42
CA ASP A 129 20.09 -11.05 -19.24
C ASP A 129 20.41 -9.80 -18.40
N LEU A 130 20.80 -10.05 -17.14
CA LEU A 130 21.20 -9.00 -16.20
C LEU A 130 22.46 -8.24 -16.65
N LEU A 131 23.40 -8.90 -17.33
CA LEU A 131 24.63 -8.26 -17.80
C LEU A 131 24.32 -7.28 -18.93
N GLN A 132 23.46 -7.68 -19.86
CA GLN A 132 22.99 -6.80 -20.92
C GLN A 132 22.26 -5.57 -20.36
N LYS A 133 21.29 -5.75 -19.45
CA LYS A 133 20.56 -4.62 -18.84
C LYS A 133 21.46 -3.65 -18.07
N ARG A 134 22.51 -4.16 -17.41
CA ARG A 134 23.52 -3.31 -16.75
C ARG A 134 24.38 -2.52 -17.73
N ARG A 135 24.62 -3.03 -18.94
CA ARG A 135 25.32 -2.29 -20.01
C ARG A 135 24.42 -1.19 -20.57
N GLU A 136 23.18 -1.53 -20.92
CA GLU A 136 22.17 -0.56 -21.40
C GLU A 136 21.98 0.60 -20.41
N TYR A 137 21.87 0.29 -19.11
CA TYR A 137 21.77 1.31 -18.07
C TYR A 137 23.03 2.18 -17.97
N ARG A 138 24.23 1.58 -18.07
CA ARG A 138 25.50 2.32 -18.06
C ARG A 138 25.59 3.29 -19.25
N GLU A 139 25.20 2.85 -20.45
CA GLU A 139 25.17 3.70 -21.64
C GLU A 139 24.17 4.85 -21.50
N TRP A 140 22.98 4.57 -20.97
CA TRP A 140 21.98 5.59 -20.68
C TRP A 140 22.46 6.60 -19.62
N ALA A 141 23.12 6.13 -18.55
CA ALA A 141 23.65 6.98 -17.49
C ALA A 141 24.78 7.89 -18.00
N LYS A 142 25.68 7.36 -18.84
CA LYS A 142 26.72 8.15 -19.54
C LYS A 142 26.09 9.22 -20.42
N LYS A 143 25.05 8.88 -21.20
CA LYS A 143 24.33 9.82 -22.07
C LYS A 143 23.66 10.97 -21.31
N ASN A 144 23.20 10.73 -20.09
CA ASN A 144 22.51 11.73 -19.28
C ASN A 144 23.40 12.46 -18.26
N GLY A 145 24.72 12.17 -18.23
CA GLY A 145 25.65 12.81 -17.31
C GLY A 145 25.53 12.34 -15.85
N LEU A 146 24.92 11.17 -15.61
CA LEU A 146 24.76 10.58 -14.27
C LEU A 146 25.87 9.60 -13.87
N GLY A 147 26.89 9.38 -14.71
CA GLY A 147 27.90 8.35 -14.44
C GLY A 147 29.28 8.64 -15.00
N ASP A 148 30.17 9.16 -14.14
CA ASP A 148 31.62 9.22 -14.37
C ASP A 148 32.48 8.62 -13.22
N ASP A 149 31.88 7.92 -12.25
CA ASP A 149 32.62 7.51 -11.03
C ASP A 149 32.97 6.02 -10.90
N ILE A 150 32.68 5.18 -11.91
CA ILE A 150 33.15 3.77 -11.89
C ILE A 150 33.99 3.54 -13.14
N SER A 151 35.24 3.95 -13.00
CA SER A 151 36.32 3.83 -13.97
C SER A 151 36.49 2.42 -14.53
N ASP A 152 36.86 2.41 -15.81
CA ASP A 152 37.16 1.31 -16.72
C ASP A 152 38.33 0.39 -16.29
N ASP A 153 38.48 0.08 -15.00
CA ASP A 153 39.64 -0.67 -14.51
C ASP A 153 39.47 -2.20 -14.63
N LYS A 154 38.23 -2.70 -14.81
CA LYS A 154 37.95 -4.15 -14.93
C LYS A 154 37.91 -4.67 -16.36
N ASP A 155 37.50 -3.84 -17.32
CA ASP A 155 37.40 -4.26 -18.72
C ASP A 155 38.76 -4.24 -19.45
N GLN A 156 39.76 -3.50 -18.94
CA GLN A 156 41.15 -3.60 -19.42
C GLN A 156 41.83 -4.91 -18.99
N VAL A 157 41.58 -5.38 -17.76
CA VAL A 157 42.21 -6.61 -17.23
C VAL A 157 41.76 -7.85 -18.00
N VAL A 158 40.48 -7.93 -18.41
CA VAL A 158 39.97 -9.10 -19.16
C VAL A 158 40.53 -9.16 -20.59
N LYS A 159 40.81 -8.03 -21.23
CA LYS A 159 41.48 -8.00 -22.53
C LYS A 159 42.96 -8.39 -22.47
N ILE A 160 43.67 -8.09 -21.37
CA ILE A 160 45.08 -8.44 -21.19
C ILE A 160 45.26 -9.96 -20.98
N VAL A 161 44.34 -10.59 -20.24
CA VAL A 161 44.42 -12.04 -19.92
C VAL A 161 44.13 -12.94 -21.12
N ASN A 162 43.25 -12.54 -22.03
CA ASN A 162 42.90 -13.36 -23.19
C ASN A 162 43.82 -13.16 -24.42
N GLY A 163 44.78 -12.23 -24.36
CA GLY A 163 45.66 -11.87 -25.48
C GLY A 163 47.14 -12.20 -25.30
N THR A 164 47.57 -12.74 -24.14
CA THR A 164 48.98 -12.91 -23.82
C THR A 164 49.41 -14.38 -23.86
N SER A 165 49.85 -14.84 -25.03
CA SER A 165 50.50 -16.15 -25.20
C SER A 165 52.01 -16.13 -24.84
N ASP A 166 52.51 -15.04 -24.29
CA ASP A 166 53.92 -14.85 -23.93
C ASP A 166 54.10 -14.86 -22.41
N SER A 167 54.76 -15.91 -21.91
CA SER A 167 54.99 -16.18 -20.48
C SER A 167 55.65 -15.02 -19.72
N LYS A 168 56.47 -14.22 -20.41
CA LYS A 168 57.15 -13.05 -19.81
C LYS A 168 56.22 -11.90 -19.46
N GLN A 169 55.06 -11.78 -20.12
CA GLN A 169 54.07 -10.76 -19.78
C GLN A 169 53.16 -11.21 -18.63
N PHE A 170 52.98 -12.52 -18.47
CA PHE A 170 52.23 -13.11 -17.36
C PHE A 170 52.95 -12.88 -16.02
N ASP A 171 54.27 -13.08 -15.98
CA ASP A 171 55.07 -12.81 -14.77
C ASP A 171 55.02 -11.33 -14.36
N LYS A 172 54.98 -10.43 -15.35
CA LYS A 172 54.86 -8.99 -15.11
C LYS A 172 53.46 -8.61 -14.61
N ALA A 173 52.41 -9.26 -15.12
CA ALA A 173 51.05 -9.08 -14.63
C ALA A 173 50.86 -9.67 -13.22
N LEU A 174 51.52 -10.79 -12.92
CA LEU A 174 51.52 -11.40 -11.59
C LEU A 174 52.21 -10.49 -10.56
N ASP A 175 53.35 -9.88 -10.92
CA ASP A 175 54.08 -8.93 -10.06
C ASP A 175 53.29 -7.64 -9.79
N VAL A 176 52.52 -7.17 -10.78
CA VAL A 176 51.61 -6.02 -10.61
C VAL A 176 50.43 -6.40 -9.70
N ALA A 177 49.86 -7.59 -9.87
CA ALA A 177 48.77 -8.07 -9.03
C ALA A 177 49.21 -8.30 -7.57
N THR A 178 50.39 -8.85 -7.32
CA THR A 178 50.92 -9.04 -5.95
C THR A 178 51.28 -7.71 -5.29
N LYS A 179 51.78 -6.73 -6.03
CA LYS A 179 51.97 -5.34 -5.53
C LYS A 179 50.65 -4.68 -5.15
N ALA A 180 49.61 -4.83 -5.98
CA ALA A 180 48.30 -4.27 -5.67
C ALA A 180 47.64 -4.92 -4.43
N VAL A 181 47.84 -6.22 -4.22
CA VAL A 181 47.34 -6.93 -3.02
C VAL A 181 48.09 -6.48 -1.77
N THR A 182 49.42 -6.36 -1.82
CA THR A 182 50.23 -5.90 -0.69
C THR A 182 49.94 -4.45 -0.31
N GLU A 183 49.66 -3.58 -1.28
CA GLU A 183 49.24 -2.20 -1.02
C GLU A 183 47.85 -2.13 -0.34
N ARG A 184 46.93 -3.02 -0.73
CA ARG A 184 45.59 -3.12 -0.13
C ARG A 184 45.63 -3.57 1.34
N ASP A 185 46.53 -4.47 1.69
CA ASP A 185 46.69 -4.95 3.08
C ASP A 185 47.38 -3.91 3.97
N ASN A 186 48.30 -3.10 3.43
CA ASN A 186 48.89 -1.97 4.15
C ASN A 186 47.87 -0.86 4.46
N ILE A 187 46.92 -0.58 3.55
CA ILE A 187 45.86 0.41 3.79
C ILE A 187 44.89 -0.07 4.90
N LYS A 188 44.54 -1.36 4.94
CA LYS A 188 43.68 -1.93 6.01
C LYS A 188 44.35 -1.89 7.39
N ASN A 189 45.66 -2.12 7.46
CA ASN A 189 46.41 -2.09 8.72
C ASN A 189 46.59 -0.66 9.28
N ASN A 190 46.69 0.36 8.42
CA ASN A 190 46.75 1.75 8.86
C ASN A 190 45.39 2.33 9.31
N SER A 191 44.29 1.85 8.73
CA SER A 191 42.90 2.20 9.11
C SER A 191 42.51 1.66 10.50
N THR A 192 43.02 0.49 10.90
CA THR A 192 42.70 -0.10 12.22
C THR A 192 43.52 0.49 13.37
N LYS A 193 44.72 1.02 13.11
CA LYS A 193 45.55 1.70 14.13
C LYS A 193 45.00 3.07 14.54
N THR A 194 44.43 3.84 13.60
CA THR A 194 43.86 5.17 13.89
C THR A 194 42.56 5.11 14.70
N LYS A 195 41.78 4.02 14.63
CA LYS A 195 40.55 3.86 15.43
C LYS A 195 40.77 3.45 16.90
N ARG A 196 41.97 3.02 17.31
CA ARG A 196 42.27 2.63 18.71
C ARG A 196 42.90 3.75 19.56
N GLY A 197 43.28 4.88 18.97
CA GLY A 197 43.91 6.02 19.66
C GLY A 197 42.95 7.04 20.28
N ASN A 198 41.64 6.94 20.02
CA ASN A 198 40.64 7.94 20.41
C ASN A 198 39.59 7.39 21.40
N LYS A 199 40.08 6.73 22.47
CA LYS A 199 39.30 6.45 23.68
C LYS A 199 40.14 6.80 24.91
N LYS A 200 40.11 8.07 25.29
CA LYS A 200 40.23 8.55 26.66
C LYS A 200 39.14 9.60 26.86
#